data_AF-A0A6I3E8Q4-F1
#
_entry.id   AF-A0A6I3E8Q4-F1
#
_cell.length_a   1.000
_cell.length_b   1.000
_cell.length_c   1.000
_cell.angle_alpha   90.00
_cell.angle_beta   90.00
_cell.angle_gamma   90.00
#
_symmetry.space_group_name_H-M   'P 1'
#
loop_
_entity.id
_entity.type
_entity.pdbx_description
1 polymer ?
#
loop_
_entity_poly.entity_id
_entity_poly.type
_entity_poly.pdbx_seq_one_letter_code
_entity_poly.pdbx_strand_id
1 'polypeptide(L)'
;MMKSRIRVVSIVVLALLGAMAPSVAADPPSFDEEWVQSAPASVGLIGINTQASVQAMTYSSYLLSLRGTTSKVDFAGTCSSLSDPNCLTWDKLQFRSDLQPCSAAIPSDCFNGLIVKDSNGKEIASTLVTDAIAPLKQSYTGSPEKSLPTGGAPLIFSIPGAAHSGGDLYMVKPDLVGMMEKGDEKFKIMKLEGVIVPVKKVAGDTGILQISDTATDYASIDMISGDGRNSGTVKCDYFKDGKTCFVTQAFPAGISFGMKLRL
;
A
#
# COMPACT_ATOMS: atom_id res chain seq x y z
N MET A 1 -88.76 15.88 31.18
CA MET A 1 -88.75 17.34 31.42
C MET A 1 -87.43 17.91 30.91
N MET A 2 -87.49 19.02 30.16
CA MET A 2 -86.47 20.07 29.95
C MET A 2 -85.05 19.66 29.47
N LYS A 3 -84.66 19.97 28.23
CA LYS A 3 -84.19 21.26 27.64
C LYS A 3 -82.66 21.32 27.54
N SER A 4 -82.17 21.18 26.30
CA SER A 4 -81.24 22.09 25.58
C SER A 4 -79.98 22.65 26.30
N ARG A 5 -78.79 22.40 25.72
CA ARG A 5 -77.85 23.38 25.07
C ARG A 5 -76.43 22.78 24.98
N ILE A 6 -75.93 22.45 23.79
CA ILE A 6 -75.04 23.23 22.90
C ILE A 6 -73.56 23.30 23.34
N ARG A 7 -72.73 22.55 22.57
CA ARG A 7 -71.36 22.76 22.04
C ARG A 7 -70.18 22.97 23.00
N VAL A 8 -69.16 22.10 22.87
CA VAL A 8 -67.90 22.39 22.14
C VAL A 8 -67.40 21.09 21.49
N VAL A 9 -67.02 21.19 20.21
CA VAL A 9 -66.41 20.15 19.39
C VAL A 9 -64.91 20.12 19.68
N SER A 10 -64.38 18.98 20.10
CA SER A 10 -62.95 18.69 20.04
C SER A 10 -62.75 17.50 19.11
N ILE A 11 -62.22 17.80 17.93
CA ILE A 11 -61.79 16.83 16.92
C ILE A 11 -60.55 16.12 17.49
N VAL A 12 -60.65 14.82 17.73
CA VAL A 12 -59.48 13.94 17.86
C VAL A 12 -59.53 13.00 16.67
N VAL A 13 -58.68 13.30 15.68
CA VAL A 13 -58.36 12.42 14.55
C VAL A 13 -57.65 11.20 15.12
N LEU A 14 -58.31 10.05 15.10
CA LEU A 14 -57.71 8.78 15.45
C LEU A 14 -56.81 8.34 14.30
N ALA A 15 -55.51 8.51 14.47
CA ALA A 15 -54.48 8.10 13.52
C ALA A 15 -54.46 6.57 13.38
N LEU A 16 -54.82 6.07 12.20
CA LEU A 16 -54.32 4.79 11.70
C LEU A 16 -52.81 4.96 11.43
N LEU A 17 -51.99 4.67 12.42
CA LEU A 17 -50.56 4.40 12.22
C LEU A 17 -50.41 2.87 12.14
N GLY A 18 -50.46 2.36 10.92
CA GLY A 18 -49.94 1.04 10.61
C GLY A 18 -48.48 0.98 11.02
N ALA A 19 -48.11 -0.11 11.70
CA ALA A 19 -46.75 -0.39 12.10
C ALA A 19 -45.82 -0.45 10.88
N MET A 20 -45.14 0.66 10.61
CA MET A 20 -43.89 0.62 9.86
C MET A 20 -42.82 0.18 10.86
N ALA A 21 -42.44 -1.09 10.82
CA ALA A 21 -41.20 -1.51 11.42
C ALA A 21 -40.08 -0.69 10.77
N PRO A 22 -39.14 -0.10 11.54
CA PRO A 22 -37.94 0.45 10.94
C PRO A 22 -37.20 -0.72 10.29
N SER A 23 -37.04 -0.67 8.97
CA SER A 23 -36.02 -1.44 8.28
C SER A 23 -34.69 -0.93 8.82
N VAL A 24 -34.20 -1.56 9.88
CA VAL A 24 -32.76 -1.54 10.20
C VAL A 24 -32.11 -2.16 8.97
N ALA A 25 -31.43 -1.33 8.19
CA ALA A 25 -30.44 -1.81 7.25
C ALA A 25 -29.52 -2.73 8.05
N ALA A 26 -29.44 -4.01 7.65
CA ALA A 26 -28.46 -4.91 8.22
C ALA A 26 -27.10 -4.24 8.07
N ASP A 27 -26.39 -4.06 9.19
CA ASP A 27 -24.98 -3.71 9.15
C ASP A 27 -24.30 -4.65 8.14
N PRO A 28 -23.45 -4.14 7.22
CA PRO A 28 -22.64 -5.02 6.40
C PRO A 28 -21.89 -5.96 7.35
N PRO A 29 -21.85 -7.27 7.08
CA PRO A 29 -21.16 -8.21 7.97
C PRO A 29 -19.74 -7.67 8.17
N SER A 30 -19.40 -7.39 9.43
CA SER A 30 -18.01 -7.18 9.82
C SER A 30 -17.23 -8.35 9.25
N PHE A 31 -16.20 -8.06 8.46
CA PHE A 31 -15.33 -9.09 7.90
C PHE A 31 -14.61 -9.79 9.06
N ASP A 32 -15.21 -10.86 9.59
CA ASP A 32 -14.68 -11.71 10.67
C ASP A 32 -13.67 -12.73 10.11
N GLU A 33 -12.73 -12.23 9.30
CA GLU A 33 -11.62 -13.00 8.69
C GLU A 33 -10.27 -12.47 9.19
N GLU A 34 -10.26 -11.77 10.33
CA GLU A 34 -9.03 -11.20 10.87
C GLU A 34 -8.28 -12.27 11.68
N TRP A 35 -7.36 -12.96 11.01
CA TRP A 35 -6.46 -13.91 11.67
C TRP A 35 -5.51 -13.15 12.60
N VAL A 36 -5.61 -13.38 13.92
CA VAL A 36 -4.73 -12.76 14.91
C VAL A 36 -3.43 -13.57 15.00
N GLN A 37 -2.33 -13.03 14.48
CA GLN A 37 -1.03 -13.70 14.49
C GLN A 37 -0.44 -13.76 15.92
N SER A 38 -0.11 -14.96 16.40
CA SER A 38 0.77 -15.16 17.57
C SER A 38 2.25 -15.00 17.17
N ALA A 39 3.06 -14.37 18.01
CA ALA A 39 4.49 -14.22 17.76
C ALA A 39 5.17 -15.57 17.48
N PRO A 40 6.05 -15.68 16.45
CA PRO A 40 6.71 -16.94 16.12
C PRO A 40 7.64 -17.38 17.26
N ALA A 41 7.60 -18.67 17.60
CA ALA A 41 8.39 -19.25 18.68
C ALA A 41 9.90 -19.40 18.34
N SER A 42 10.29 -19.26 17.07
CA SER A 42 11.66 -19.45 16.58
C SER A 42 11.99 -18.57 15.38
N VAL A 43 13.29 -18.28 15.19
CA VAL A 43 13.82 -17.53 14.04
C VAL A 43 13.74 -18.38 12.75
N GLY A 44 13.47 -17.76 11.60
CA GLY A 44 13.48 -18.43 10.29
C GLY A 44 12.11 -18.89 9.76
N LEU A 45 11.01 -18.41 10.33
CA LEU A 45 9.65 -18.69 9.84
C LEU A 45 9.15 -17.54 8.94
N ILE A 46 8.46 -17.91 7.84
CA ILE A 46 7.75 -16.98 6.95
C ILE A 46 6.27 -17.01 7.35
N GLY A 47 5.74 -15.87 7.77
CA GLY A 47 4.31 -15.69 8.06
C GLY A 47 3.57 -15.11 6.85
N ILE A 48 2.28 -15.42 6.73
CA ILE A 48 1.37 -14.79 5.76
C ILE A 48 0.38 -13.96 6.57
N ASN A 49 0.38 -12.64 6.38
CA ASN A 49 -0.67 -11.77 6.90
C ASN A 49 -1.74 -11.58 5.81
N THR A 50 -2.97 -11.98 6.10
CA THR A 50 -4.11 -11.91 5.16
C THR A 50 -4.91 -10.62 5.30
N GLN A 51 -4.60 -9.76 6.26
CA GLN A 51 -5.15 -8.41 6.27
C GLN A 51 -4.68 -7.69 5.00
N ALA A 52 -5.55 -6.87 4.41
CA ALA A 52 -5.09 -5.88 3.44
C ALA A 52 -4.12 -4.97 4.18
N SER A 53 -2.81 -5.24 4.11
CA SER A 53 -1.82 -4.36 4.71
C SER A 53 -1.82 -3.10 3.86
N VAL A 54 -2.71 -2.16 4.19
CA VAL A 54 -2.75 -0.83 3.59
C VAL A 54 -1.38 -0.17 3.74
N GLN A 55 -0.56 -0.64 4.69
CA GLN A 55 0.85 -0.32 4.87
C GLN A 55 1.76 -0.84 3.75
N ALA A 56 1.55 -2.02 3.16
CA ALA A 56 2.22 -2.45 1.91
C ALA A 56 1.99 -1.43 0.79
N MET A 57 0.88 -0.70 0.87
CA MET A 57 0.47 0.30 -0.10
C MET A 57 0.82 1.73 0.28
N THR A 58 1.48 1.94 1.42
CA THR A 58 1.90 3.27 1.87
C THR A 58 3.34 3.51 1.43
N TYR A 59 3.65 4.69 0.90
CA TYR A 59 4.98 5.06 0.40
C TYR A 59 5.47 4.23 -0.79
N SER A 60 6.08 4.90 -1.75
CA SER A 60 6.96 4.22 -2.72
C SER A 60 8.30 3.83 -2.09
N SER A 61 9.21 3.29 -2.90
CA SER A 61 10.60 3.10 -2.49
C SER A 61 11.22 4.36 -1.90
N TYR A 62 12.07 4.16 -0.88
CA TYR A 62 12.92 5.18 -0.29
C TYR A 62 14.15 4.55 0.37
N LEU A 63 15.24 5.33 0.42
CA LEU A 63 16.37 5.12 1.32
C LEU A 63 16.47 6.35 2.20
N LEU A 64 16.26 6.19 3.50
CA LEU A 64 16.16 7.28 4.46
C LEU A 64 17.34 7.22 5.44
N SER A 65 18.02 8.35 5.57
CA SER A 65 19.05 8.59 6.59
C SER A 65 18.45 9.37 7.76
N LEU A 66 18.65 8.84 8.96
CA LEU A 66 18.24 9.45 10.21
C LEU A 66 19.46 9.66 11.11
N ARG A 67 19.55 10.86 11.73
CA ARG A 67 20.53 11.17 12.78
C ARG A 67 19.82 11.67 14.03
N GLY A 68 20.32 11.27 15.18
CA GLY A 68 19.76 11.60 16.48
C GLY A 68 19.59 10.36 17.35
N THR A 69 18.51 10.35 18.13
CA THR A 69 18.24 9.36 19.18
C THR A 69 16.79 8.90 19.14
N THR A 70 16.44 7.97 20.02
CA THR A 70 15.07 7.50 20.19
C THR A 70 14.12 8.54 20.80
N SER A 71 14.64 9.69 21.28
CA SER A 71 13.85 10.76 21.88
C SER A 71 13.88 12.07 21.08
N LYS A 72 14.71 12.15 20.03
CA LYS A 72 14.86 13.35 19.21
C LYS A 72 15.55 13.01 17.90
N VAL A 73 14.99 13.44 16.78
CA VAL A 73 15.63 13.38 15.45
C VAL A 73 16.18 14.76 15.10
N ASP A 74 17.48 14.82 14.82
CA ASP A 74 18.18 16.05 14.42
C ASP A 74 18.22 16.21 12.90
N PHE A 75 18.12 15.11 12.17
CA PHE A 75 18.12 15.09 10.71
C PHE A 75 17.33 13.90 10.17
N ALA A 76 16.55 14.17 9.13
CA ALA A 76 15.98 13.19 8.23
C ALA A 76 16.35 13.62 6.80
N GLY A 77 16.69 12.67 5.94
CA GLY A 77 16.98 12.97 4.54
C GLY A 77 16.96 11.72 3.69
N THR A 78 16.32 11.80 2.53
CA THR A 78 16.35 10.70 1.57
C THR A 78 17.62 10.69 0.73
N CYS A 79 18.02 9.51 0.29
CA CYS A 79 19.23 9.28 -0.45
C CYS A 79 18.91 8.61 -1.80
N SER A 80 19.64 9.01 -2.82
CA SER A 80 19.60 8.35 -4.15
C SER A 80 20.52 7.12 -4.24
N SER A 81 21.45 6.96 -3.30
CA SER A 81 22.35 5.82 -3.14
C SER A 81 23.06 5.90 -1.78
N LEU A 82 23.91 4.91 -1.46
CA LEU A 82 24.79 4.99 -0.28
C LEU A 82 25.95 5.99 -0.43
N SER A 83 26.22 6.49 -1.63
CA SER A 83 27.20 7.54 -1.87
C SER A 83 26.60 8.95 -1.85
N ASP A 84 25.28 9.06 -1.69
CA ASP A 84 24.58 10.32 -1.55
C ASP A 84 25.05 11.07 -0.29
N PRO A 85 25.34 12.39 -0.36
CA PRO A 85 25.76 13.18 0.80
C PRO A 85 24.86 13.03 2.04
N ASN A 86 23.55 12.82 1.86
CA ASN A 86 22.62 12.60 2.97
C ASN A 86 22.86 11.26 3.69
N CYS A 87 23.43 10.28 3.02
CA CYS A 87 23.71 8.93 3.52
C CYS A 87 25.17 8.70 3.94
N LEU A 88 26.03 9.71 3.90
CA LEU A 88 27.42 9.59 4.36
C LEU A 88 27.53 9.61 5.89
N THR A 89 26.64 10.32 6.57
CA THR A 89 26.58 10.39 8.04
C THR A 89 25.18 10.03 8.51
N TRP A 90 25.06 9.01 9.35
CA TRP A 90 23.79 8.48 9.84
C TRP A 90 23.97 7.79 11.19
N ASP A 91 22.89 7.73 11.97
CA ASP A 91 22.78 6.85 13.13
C ASP A 91 21.87 5.65 12.83
N LYS A 92 20.93 5.82 11.90
CA LYS A 92 20.13 4.74 11.32
C LYS A 92 19.87 4.99 9.83
N LEU A 93 20.01 3.95 9.02
CA LEU A 93 19.46 3.93 7.66
C LEU A 93 18.24 3.03 7.64
N GLN A 94 17.16 3.50 7.03
CA GLN A 94 15.97 2.71 6.78
C GLN A 94 15.72 2.66 5.28
N PHE A 95 15.19 1.53 4.78
CA PHE A 95 14.80 1.48 3.39
C PHE A 95 13.48 0.74 3.20
N ARG A 96 12.83 1.11 2.12
CA ARG A 96 11.71 0.40 1.50
C ARG A 96 11.99 0.30 0.01
N SER A 97 11.83 -0.88 -0.57
CA SER A 97 12.28 -1.17 -1.92
C SER A 97 11.22 -1.95 -2.68
N ASP A 98 10.50 -1.24 -3.55
CA ASP A 98 9.74 -1.85 -4.61
C ASP A 98 10.73 -2.44 -5.62
N LEU A 99 10.86 -3.76 -5.62
CA LEU A 99 11.90 -4.46 -6.36
C LEU A 99 11.71 -4.27 -7.86
N GLN A 100 12.76 -3.78 -8.49
CA GLN A 100 12.80 -3.58 -9.93
C GLN A 100 13.08 -4.88 -10.68
N PRO A 101 12.80 -4.98 -11.99
CA PRO A 101 13.09 -6.17 -12.77
C PRO A 101 14.58 -6.53 -12.71
N CYS A 102 14.86 -7.83 -12.58
CA CYS A 102 16.22 -8.33 -12.58
C CYS A 102 16.96 -7.96 -13.88
N SER A 103 18.22 -7.58 -13.75
CA SER A 103 19.08 -7.22 -14.88
C SER A 103 20.55 -7.49 -14.55
N ALA A 104 21.46 -7.25 -15.49
CA ALA A 104 22.90 -7.31 -15.20
C ALA A 104 23.32 -6.33 -14.09
N ALA A 105 22.62 -5.19 -13.96
CA ALA A 105 22.87 -4.19 -12.92
C ALA A 105 22.15 -4.48 -11.60
N ILE A 106 21.10 -5.32 -11.63
CA ILE A 106 20.32 -5.72 -10.45
C ILE A 106 20.24 -7.26 -10.43
N PRO A 107 21.33 -7.95 -10.05
CA PRO A 107 21.44 -9.40 -10.21
C PRO A 107 20.76 -10.22 -9.09
N SER A 108 20.42 -9.60 -7.96
CA SER A 108 19.76 -10.20 -6.79
C SER A 108 18.78 -9.20 -6.17
N ASP A 109 17.97 -9.65 -5.22
CA ASP A 109 16.87 -8.90 -4.60
C ASP A 109 16.02 -8.14 -5.63
N CYS A 110 15.51 -8.87 -6.64
CA CYS A 110 14.85 -8.29 -7.80
C CYS A 110 13.62 -9.09 -8.26
N PHE A 111 12.76 -8.43 -9.03
CA PHE A 111 11.58 -9.04 -9.63
C PHE A 111 11.95 -9.87 -10.87
N ASN A 112 11.58 -11.15 -10.87
CA ASN A 112 11.97 -12.12 -11.90
C ASN A 112 10.80 -12.58 -12.80
N GLY A 113 9.56 -12.18 -12.49
CA GLY A 113 8.43 -12.40 -13.40
C GLY A 113 7.07 -12.50 -12.73
N LEU A 114 6.03 -12.23 -13.52
CA LEU A 114 4.63 -12.40 -13.13
C LEU A 114 4.14 -13.77 -13.62
N ILE A 115 3.38 -14.46 -12.78
CA ILE A 115 2.68 -15.71 -13.12
C ILE A 115 1.19 -15.38 -13.12
N VAL A 116 0.52 -15.68 -14.23
CA VAL A 116 -0.93 -15.51 -14.36
C VAL A 116 -1.46 -16.77 -14.99
N LYS A 117 -2.48 -17.39 -14.39
CA LYS A 117 -3.10 -18.61 -14.93
C LYS A 117 -4.61 -18.54 -14.88
N ASP A 118 -5.25 -19.12 -15.88
CA ASP A 118 -6.70 -19.34 -15.88
C ASP A 118 -7.12 -20.49 -14.95
N SER A 119 -8.42 -20.73 -14.87
CA SER A 119 -9.02 -21.80 -14.05
C SER A 119 -8.58 -23.21 -14.44
N ASN A 120 -8.05 -23.41 -15.65
CA ASN A 120 -7.50 -24.68 -16.13
C ASN A 120 -5.98 -24.78 -15.88
N GLY A 121 -5.38 -23.78 -15.23
CA GLY A 121 -3.95 -23.71 -14.97
C GLY A 121 -3.11 -23.29 -16.19
N LYS A 122 -3.73 -22.87 -17.29
CA LYS A 122 -3.04 -22.39 -18.49
C LYS A 122 -2.50 -20.97 -18.24
N GLU A 123 -1.24 -20.74 -18.61
CA GLU A 123 -0.62 -19.43 -18.47
C GLU A 123 -1.28 -18.38 -19.40
N ILE A 124 -1.50 -17.20 -18.84
CA ILE A 124 -2.01 -16.02 -19.54
C ILE A 124 -0.83 -15.07 -19.78
N ALA A 125 -0.70 -14.59 -21.01
CA ALA A 125 0.33 -13.64 -21.36
C ALA A 125 0.15 -12.33 -20.58
N SER A 126 1.25 -11.78 -20.07
CA SER A 126 1.32 -10.48 -19.43
C SER A 126 2.47 -9.68 -20.03
N THR A 127 2.34 -8.36 -20.08
CA THR A 127 3.37 -7.46 -20.62
C THR A 127 3.64 -6.34 -19.63
N LEU A 128 4.91 -6.15 -19.27
CA LEU A 128 5.33 -5.00 -18.45
C LEU A 128 5.12 -3.72 -19.26
N VAL A 129 4.37 -2.77 -18.70
CA VAL A 129 4.13 -1.46 -19.29
C VAL A 129 5.23 -0.52 -18.80
N THR A 130 6.20 -0.24 -19.66
CA THR A 130 7.29 0.70 -19.35
C THR A 130 6.74 2.12 -19.20
N ASP A 131 7.33 2.89 -18.28
CA ASP A 131 6.97 4.30 -18.02
C ASP A 131 5.49 4.53 -17.64
N ALA A 132 4.81 3.47 -17.15
CA ALA A 132 3.42 3.56 -16.73
C ALA A 132 3.22 4.54 -15.56
N ILE A 133 4.24 4.63 -14.71
CA ILE A 133 4.35 5.48 -13.53
C ILE A 133 5.42 6.54 -13.78
N ALA A 134 5.15 7.79 -13.42
CA ALA A 134 6.11 8.87 -13.51
C ALA A 134 7.35 8.60 -12.62
N PRO A 135 8.54 9.12 -12.98
CA PRO A 135 9.73 8.99 -12.15
C PRO A 135 9.49 9.46 -10.71
N LEU A 136 9.80 8.60 -9.75
CA LEU A 136 9.64 8.91 -8.34
C LEU A 136 10.88 9.61 -7.80
N LYS A 137 10.68 10.66 -6.98
CA LYS A 137 11.75 11.45 -6.37
C LYS A 137 12.69 10.61 -5.49
N GLN A 138 12.17 9.57 -4.85
CA GLN A 138 12.87 8.78 -3.82
C GLN A 138 13.32 7.40 -4.30
N SER A 139 13.26 7.13 -5.61
CA SER A 139 13.95 5.98 -6.19
C SER A 139 15.44 6.06 -5.89
N TYR A 140 16.07 4.92 -5.65
CA TYR A 140 17.47 4.87 -5.26
C TYR A 140 18.17 3.61 -5.78
N THR A 141 19.47 3.75 -6.03
CA THR A 141 20.33 2.63 -6.43
C THR A 141 20.79 1.86 -5.20
N GLY A 142 20.57 0.55 -5.20
CA GLY A 142 20.97 -0.36 -4.14
C GLY A 142 22.47 -0.69 -4.15
N SER A 143 22.85 -1.58 -3.23
CA SER A 143 24.20 -2.14 -3.11
C SER A 143 24.10 -3.60 -2.65
N PRO A 144 24.35 -4.58 -3.54
CA PRO A 144 24.38 -5.99 -3.17
C PRO A 144 25.40 -6.31 -2.07
N GLU A 145 26.55 -5.61 -2.06
CA GLU A 145 27.58 -5.76 -1.03
C GLU A 145 27.07 -5.43 0.37
N LYS A 146 26.14 -4.46 0.46
CA LYS A 146 25.49 -4.04 1.70
C LYS A 146 24.15 -4.70 1.95
N SER A 147 23.73 -5.66 1.11
CA SER A 147 22.39 -6.25 1.15
C SER A 147 21.27 -5.20 1.04
N LEU A 148 21.52 -4.16 0.24
CA LEU A 148 20.55 -3.11 -0.04
C LEU A 148 19.98 -3.33 -1.46
N PRO A 149 18.69 -3.67 -1.60
CA PRO A 149 18.03 -3.73 -2.90
C PRO A 149 17.95 -2.37 -3.59
N THR A 150 17.85 -2.38 -4.92
CA THR A 150 17.51 -1.18 -5.71
C THR A 150 16.01 -0.96 -5.68
N GLY A 151 15.59 0.22 -5.20
CA GLY A 151 14.19 0.60 -5.06
C GLY A 151 13.75 1.59 -6.13
N GLY A 152 12.58 1.36 -6.71
CA GLY A 152 11.98 2.25 -7.71
C GLY A 152 10.47 2.37 -7.58
N ALA A 153 9.80 2.58 -8.71
CA ALA A 153 8.34 2.58 -8.75
C ALA A 153 7.77 1.15 -8.77
N PRO A 154 6.52 0.95 -8.29
CA PRO A 154 5.80 -0.28 -8.54
C PRO A 154 5.73 -0.62 -10.03
N LEU A 155 5.61 -1.90 -10.35
CA LEU A 155 5.54 -2.36 -11.73
C LEU A 155 4.09 -2.38 -12.20
N ILE A 156 3.83 -2.00 -13.45
CA ILE A 156 2.51 -2.11 -14.07
C ILE A 156 2.56 -3.15 -15.19
N PHE A 157 1.66 -4.13 -15.15
CA PHE A 157 1.49 -5.12 -16.20
C PHE A 157 0.14 -4.95 -16.90
N SER A 158 0.10 -5.06 -18.22
CA SER A 158 -1.13 -5.28 -18.98
C SER A 158 -1.34 -6.78 -19.14
N ILE A 159 -2.57 -7.24 -18.84
CA ILE A 159 -2.97 -8.64 -18.89
C ILE A 159 -4.34 -8.76 -19.59
N PRO A 160 -4.40 -8.66 -20.93
CA PRO A 160 -5.67 -8.63 -21.66
C PRO A 160 -6.55 -9.87 -21.44
N GLY A 161 -5.93 -11.04 -21.22
CA GLY A 161 -6.62 -12.29 -20.93
C GLY A 161 -7.20 -12.38 -19.51
N ALA A 162 -6.96 -11.38 -18.67
CA ALA A 162 -7.52 -11.24 -17.33
C ALA A 162 -8.05 -9.81 -17.13
N ALA A 163 -8.82 -9.28 -18.08
CA ALA A 163 -9.39 -7.94 -17.93
C ALA A 163 -10.39 -7.84 -16.75
N HIS A 164 -10.50 -6.66 -16.17
CA HIS A 164 -11.41 -6.29 -15.08
C HIS A 164 -12.21 -5.03 -15.46
N SER A 165 -13.11 -4.56 -14.59
CA SER A 165 -14.01 -3.42 -14.85
C SER A 165 -13.30 -2.10 -15.18
N GLY A 166 -12.01 -2.00 -14.89
CA GLY A 166 -11.19 -0.80 -15.07
C GLY A 166 -10.21 -0.86 -16.25
N GLY A 167 -10.21 -1.96 -17.02
CA GLY A 167 -9.21 -2.22 -18.06
C GLY A 167 -8.50 -3.55 -17.81
N ASP A 168 -7.21 -3.61 -18.10
CA ASP A 168 -6.38 -4.81 -18.01
C ASP A 168 -5.06 -4.57 -17.27
N LEU A 169 -4.96 -3.47 -16.52
CA LEU A 169 -3.73 -3.07 -15.84
C LEU A 169 -3.67 -3.64 -14.42
N TYR A 170 -2.50 -4.16 -14.07
CA TYR A 170 -2.22 -4.73 -12.77
C TYR A 170 -0.98 -4.08 -12.18
N MET A 171 -1.09 -3.57 -10.95
CA MET A 171 0.06 -3.08 -10.21
C MET A 171 0.67 -4.22 -9.42
N VAL A 172 1.97 -4.39 -9.54
CA VAL A 172 2.78 -5.43 -8.91
C VAL A 172 3.85 -4.73 -8.09
N LYS A 173 3.78 -4.90 -6.77
CA LYS A 173 4.66 -4.25 -5.78
C LYS A 173 5.28 -5.33 -4.87
N PRO A 174 6.35 -5.99 -5.33
CA PRO A 174 7.20 -6.79 -4.46
C PRO A 174 8.07 -5.81 -3.65
N ASP A 175 7.93 -5.80 -2.35
CA ASP A 175 8.53 -4.80 -1.48
C ASP A 175 9.41 -5.45 -0.41
N LEU A 176 10.65 -4.96 -0.28
CA LEU A 176 11.54 -5.30 0.82
C LEU A 176 11.68 -4.09 1.74
N VAL A 177 11.48 -4.32 3.04
CA VAL A 177 11.69 -3.32 4.09
C VAL A 177 12.81 -3.80 4.99
N GLY A 178 13.70 -2.87 5.34
CA GLY A 178 14.78 -3.17 6.26
C GLY A 178 15.47 -1.92 6.79
N MET A 179 16.50 -2.18 7.58
CA MET A 179 17.27 -1.12 8.22
C MET A 179 18.72 -1.54 8.44
N MET A 180 19.57 -0.55 8.66
CA MET A 180 20.94 -0.72 9.10
C MET A 180 21.16 0.22 10.29
N GLU A 181 21.60 -0.33 11.40
CA GLU A 181 21.95 0.44 12.59
C GLU A 181 23.44 0.75 12.61
N LYS A 182 23.82 1.82 13.31
CA LYS A 182 25.23 2.22 13.37
C LYS A 182 26.07 1.10 13.98
N GLY A 183 27.08 0.66 13.23
CA GLY A 183 27.92 -0.48 13.59
C GLY A 183 27.57 -1.78 12.86
N ASP A 184 26.42 -1.85 12.20
CA ASP A 184 26.11 -2.95 11.29
C ASP A 184 26.95 -2.84 10.00
N GLU A 185 27.39 -3.98 9.47
CA GLU A 185 28.12 -4.04 8.21
C GLU A 185 27.19 -4.00 6.97
N LYS A 186 25.98 -4.55 7.13
CA LYS A 186 24.97 -4.78 6.07
C LYS A 186 23.56 -4.48 6.56
N PHE A 187 22.66 -4.17 5.64
CA PHE A 187 21.24 -4.01 5.93
C PHE A 187 20.63 -5.35 6.36
N LYS A 188 19.75 -5.29 7.35
CA LYS A 188 18.94 -6.41 7.80
C LYS A 188 17.57 -6.30 7.12
N ILE A 189 17.21 -7.31 6.35
CA ILE A 189 15.85 -7.44 5.80
C ILE A 189 14.91 -7.80 6.95
N MET A 190 13.90 -6.97 7.16
CA MET A 190 12.90 -7.16 8.22
C MET A 190 11.60 -7.73 7.69
N LYS A 191 11.23 -7.36 6.47
CA LYS A 191 9.94 -7.71 5.89
C LYS A 191 10.04 -7.85 4.37
N LEU A 192 9.35 -8.85 3.84
CA LEU A 192 9.03 -9.00 2.43
C LEU A 192 7.51 -8.94 2.29
N GLU A 193 7.01 -8.04 1.43
CA GLU A 193 5.59 -7.93 1.08
C GLU A 193 5.43 -8.15 -0.42
N GLY A 194 4.49 -9.00 -0.83
CA GLY A 194 4.18 -9.20 -2.24
C GLY A 194 2.78 -8.73 -2.54
N VAL A 195 2.63 -7.67 -3.33
CA VAL A 195 1.30 -7.17 -3.72
C VAL A 195 1.10 -7.29 -5.22
N ILE A 196 -0.06 -7.83 -5.61
CA ILE A 196 -0.60 -7.79 -6.96
C ILE A 196 -2.01 -7.25 -6.82
N VAL A 197 -2.39 -6.28 -7.63
CA VAL A 197 -3.75 -5.74 -7.62
C VAL A 197 -4.17 -5.34 -9.04
N PRO A 198 -5.44 -5.46 -9.42
CA PRO A 198 -5.95 -4.85 -10.63
C PRO A 198 -6.19 -3.35 -10.39
N VAL A 199 -5.78 -2.49 -11.31
CA VAL A 199 -5.84 -1.03 -11.19
C VAL A 199 -6.44 -0.36 -12.41
N LYS A 200 -7.15 0.73 -12.17
CA LYS A 200 -7.57 1.67 -13.20
C LYS A 200 -6.69 2.91 -13.13
N LYS A 201 -6.12 3.30 -14.27
CA LYS A 201 -5.39 4.57 -14.42
C LYS A 201 -6.40 5.73 -14.57
N VAL A 202 -6.34 6.73 -13.70
CA VAL A 202 -7.19 7.92 -13.68
C VAL A 202 -6.33 9.18 -13.63
N ALA A 203 -6.72 10.23 -14.35
CA ALA A 203 -6.02 11.51 -14.32
C ALA A 203 -6.43 12.35 -13.08
N GLY A 204 -5.51 13.14 -12.55
CA GLY A 204 -5.85 14.24 -11.64
C GLY A 204 -5.49 14.06 -10.17
N ASP A 205 -4.22 13.80 -9.85
CA ASP A 205 -3.69 13.98 -8.49
C ASP A 205 -2.30 14.61 -8.57
N THR A 206 -2.05 15.68 -7.80
CA THR A 206 -0.76 16.39 -7.74
C THR A 206 0.14 15.90 -6.59
N GLY A 207 -0.36 15.02 -5.73
CA GLY A 207 0.42 14.45 -4.63
C GLY A 207 1.22 13.22 -5.05
N ILE A 208 2.31 12.96 -4.32
CA ILE A 208 3.12 11.73 -4.41
C ILE A 208 2.98 11.02 -3.06
N LEU A 209 2.94 9.68 -3.03
CA LEU A 209 3.02 8.95 -1.76
C LEU A 209 4.49 8.70 -1.42
N GLN A 210 5.06 9.51 -0.53
CA GLN A 210 6.49 9.50 -0.24
C GLN A 210 6.78 9.60 1.26
N ILE A 211 7.99 9.17 1.66
CA ILE A 211 8.46 9.32 3.04
C ILE A 211 8.83 10.79 3.29
N SER A 212 8.63 11.29 4.51
CA SER A 212 9.05 12.66 4.87
C SER A 212 10.57 12.73 4.95
N ASP A 213 11.15 13.77 4.36
CA ASP A 213 12.56 14.15 4.50
C ASP A 213 12.75 15.28 5.53
N THR A 214 11.75 15.53 6.39
CA THR A 214 11.77 16.59 7.39
C THR A 214 11.93 16.04 8.81
N ALA A 215 12.98 16.45 9.51
CA ALA A 215 13.33 15.90 10.84
C ALA A 215 12.23 16.05 11.90
N THR A 216 11.49 17.17 11.88
CA THR A 216 10.41 17.44 12.87
C THR A 216 9.21 16.52 12.72
N ASP A 217 9.10 15.81 11.60
CA ASP A 217 8.04 14.82 11.39
C ASP A 217 8.34 13.50 12.10
N TYR A 218 9.52 13.39 12.74
CA TYR A 218 9.99 12.19 13.44
C TYR A 218 10.21 12.45 14.93
N ALA A 219 9.45 11.74 15.77
CA ALA A 219 9.66 11.77 17.22
C ALA A 219 10.85 10.91 17.68
N SER A 220 11.24 9.92 16.87
CA SER A 220 12.31 8.95 17.14
C SER A 220 12.93 8.46 15.83
N ILE A 221 14.21 8.08 15.86
CA ILE A 221 14.90 7.43 14.73
C ILE A 221 14.31 6.05 14.37
N ASP A 222 13.46 5.48 15.23
CA ASP A 222 12.76 4.20 14.97
C ASP A 222 11.41 4.38 14.28
N MET A 223 10.99 5.63 14.05
CA MET A 223 9.71 5.94 13.45
C MET A 223 9.80 6.00 11.93
N ILE A 224 8.67 5.75 11.27
CA ILE A 224 8.44 5.99 9.85
C ILE A 224 7.39 7.09 9.76
N SER A 225 7.69 8.17 9.04
CA SER A 225 6.80 9.33 8.87
C SER A 225 6.79 9.78 7.43
N GLY A 226 5.64 10.16 6.90
CA GLY A 226 5.51 10.59 5.51
C GLY A 226 4.12 11.11 5.20
N ASP A 227 3.84 11.25 3.91
CA ASP A 227 2.53 11.72 3.46
C ASP A 227 1.43 10.77 3.97
N GLY A 228 0.74 11.20 5.03
CA GLY A 228 -0.41 10.51 5.57
C GLY A 228 -1.51 10.44 4.52
N ARG A 229 -2.22 9.31 4.46
CA ARG A 229 -3.48 9.24 3.69
C ARG A 229 -4.45 10.25 4.29
N ASN A 230 -4.64 11.40 3.65
CA ASN A 230 -5.71 12.33 4.03
C ASN A 230 -7.05 11.59 3.93
N SER A 231 -7.70 11.37 5.07
CA SER A 231 -9.04 10.80 5.17
C SER A 231 -10.08 11.83 4.74
N GLY A 232 -10.33 11.92 3.43
CA GLY A 232 -11.37 12.77 2.87
C GLY A 232 -11.53 12.61 1.37
N THR A 233 -12.65 12.01 0.95
CA THR A 233 -13.09 11.84 -0.46
C THR A 233 -11.98 11.42 -1.44
N VAL A 234 -11.24 10.37 -1.09
CA VAL A 234 -10.05 9.96 -1.85
C VAL A 234 -10.50 9.28 -3.14
N LYS A 235 -10.42 9.99 -4.27
CA LYS A 235 -10.53 9.39 -5.60
C LYS A 235 -9.36 8.44 -5.93
N CYS A 236 -8.29 8.51 -5.14
CA CYS A 236 -7.00 7.83 -5.31
C CYS A 236 -6.61 7.03 -4.06
N ASP A 237 -7.26 5.89 -3.89
CA ASP A 237 -7.13 5.02 -2.72
C ASP A 237 -5.80 4.25 -2.67
N TYR A 238 -5.14 4.06 -3.82
CA TYR A 238 -4.05 3.08 -3.94
C TYR A 238 -2.65 3.68 -4.14
N PHE A 239 -2.41 4.34 -5.29
CA PHE A 239 -1.10 4.90 -5.62
C PHE A 239 -1.25 6.15 -6.48
N LYS A 240 -0.37 7.14 -6.27
CA LYS A 240 -0.32 8.36 -7.05
C LYS A 240 1.13 8.79 -7.30
N ASP A 241 1.38 9.26 -8.51
CA ASP A 241 2.72 9.64 -8.98
C ASP A 241 2.86 11.15 -9.29
N GLY A 242 1.90 11.95 -8.83
CA GLY A 242 1.84 13.40 -9.07
C GLY A 242 1.27 13.82 -10.42
N LYS A 243 0.96 12.88 -11.34
CA LYS A 243 0.22 13.13 -12.59
C LYS A 243 -1.01 12.25 -12.72
N THR A 244 -0.87 11.04 -12.22
CA THR A 244 -1.78 9.93 -12.37
C THR A 244 -2.11 9.34 -11.01
N CYS A 245 -3.34 8.87 -10.94
CA CYS A 245 -3.91 8.12 -9.86
C CYS A 245 -4.20 6.69 -10.32
N PHE A 246 -3.82 5.71 -9.52
CA PHE A 246 -4.18 4.31 -9.71
C PHE A 246 -5.21 3.95 -8.66
N VAL A 247 -6.36 3.45 -9.11
CA VAL A 247 -7.50 3.09 -8.26
C VAL A 247 -7.70 1.59 -8.33
N THR A 248 -7.88 0.94 -7.19
CA THR A 248 -8.09 -0.51 -7.16
C THR A 248 -9.35 -0.94 -7.91
N GLN A 249 -9.33 -2.15 -8.45
CA GLN A 249 -10.46 -2.79 -9.09
C GLN A 249 -10.62 -4.21 -8.54
N ALA A 250 -11.82 -4.77 -8.65
CA ALA A 250 -12.05 -6.16 -8.29
C ALA A 250 -11.28 -7.10 -9.22
N PHE A 251 -10.73 -8.18 -8.66
CA PHE A 251 -10.11 -9.23 -9.43
C PHE A 251 -11.14 -9.96 -10.31
N PRO A 252 -10.78 -10.35 -11.55
CA PRO A 252 -11.62 -11.22 -12.35
C PRO A 252 -11.69 -12.62 -11.74
N ALA A 253 -12.84 -13.27 -11.86
CA ALA A 253 -13.05 -14.63 -11.35
C ALA A 253 -12.22 -15.66 -12.15
N GLY A 254 -11.80 -16.73 -11.48
CA GLY A 254 -11.15 -17.87 -12.12
C GLY A 254 -9.72 -17.60 -12.62
N ILE A 255 -9.09 -16.51 -12.17
CA ILE A 255 -7.69 -16.20 -12.47
C ILE A 255 -6.86 -16.34 -11.20
N SER A 256 -5.69 -16.96 -11.31
CA SER A 256 -4.69 -17.05 -10.24
C SER A 256 -3.45 -16.24 -10.60
N PHE A 257 -2.88 -15.59 -9.59
CA PHE A 257 -1.73 -14.71 -9.72
C PHE A 257 -0.59 -15.18 -8.82
N GLY A 258 0.63 -14.97 -9.27
CA GLY A 258 1.84 -15.20 -8.49
C GLY A 258 2.99 -14.37 -9.00
N MET A 259 4.05 -14.25 -8.21
CA MET A 259 5.27 -13.56 -8.61
C MET A 259 6.49 -14.43 -8.36
N LYS A 260 7.50 -14.28 -9.21
CA LYS A 260 8.83 -14.88 -9.04
C LYS A 260 9.77 -13.77 -8.62
N LEU A 261 10.43 -13.96 -7.49
CA LEU A 261 11.48 -13.08 -7.01
C LEU A 261 12.81 -13.82 -7.10
N ARG A 262 13.89 -13.06 -7.29
CA ARG A 262 15.25 -13.55 -7.10
C ARG A 262 15.81 -12.80 -5.90
N LEU A 263 15.79 -13.45 -4.75
CA LEU A 263 16.38 -12.96 -3.50
C LEU A 263 17.80 -13.49 -3.41
#